data_AF-A0A1Y6MM87-F1
#
_entry.id   AF-A0A1Y6MM87-F1
#
_cell.length_a   1.000
_cell.length_b   1.000
_cell.length_c   1.000
_cell.angle_alpha   90.00
_cell.angle_beta   90.00
_cell.angle_gamma   90.00
#
_symmetry.space_group_name_H-M   'P 1'
#
loop_
_entity.id
_entity.type
_entity.pdbx_description
1 polymer ?
#
loop_
_entity_poly.entity_id
_entity_poly.type
_entity_poly.pdbx_seq_one_letter_code
_entity_poly.pdbx_strand_id
1 'polypeptide(L)'
;MIIVRYLTRETVKSQLAVLFVLFLVFISQKFIRILAQATDGSIPSDLIVTLMGLSIPAMALLMLPLSLYIGILLTFGRLYAESEITVMSATGMGNKFLLRAALALALITGSIATANALWVAPWAQYKIEQITEQAKADPGLNMLVKGTFQMTPNGSGVVFVNDITDKGSKLHNVFVAQLRAQDTLQPSVMVAKRGFVTEQADGRQMLDLQQGTRYEGVPTQLNYGITHFDDYQALIGQRKVKQGDRDWEAKTTAELLKDPTKAATAELQWRLSLILCIPLLVMIVVPLSAVNPRQGRFAKLAPAVLIYLAYFLAISSAKSAIEDGFIPGWVGMWPINIGALLIAIGLNSWDSLPVRRLKDKLRRRG
;
A
#
# COMPACT_ATOMS: atom_id res chain seq x y z
N MET A 1 -18.23 35.37 3.65
CA MET A 1 -19.62 34.88 3.79
C MET A 1 -19.70 33.93 4.99
N ILE A 2 -20.66 34.14 5.89
CA ILE A 2 -20.77 33.42 7.18
C ILE A 2 -21.08 31.92 6.97
N ILE A 3 -21.99 31.59 6.05
CA ILE A 3 -22.44 30.21 5.81
C ILE A 3 -21.34 29.32 5.23
N VAL A 4 -20.50 29.85 4.32
CA VAL A 4 -19.34 29.09 3.80
C VAL A 4 -18.42 28.70 4.96
N ARG A 5 -18.08 29.64 5.84
CA ARG A 5 -17.25 29.36 7.01
C ARG A 5 -17.89 28.35 7.96
N TYR A 6 -19.20 28.40 8.13
CA TYR A 6 -19.95 27.43 8.93
C TYR A 6 -19.84 26.02 8.35
N LEU A 7 -20.17 25.83 7.06
CA LEU A 7 -20.05 24.55 6.36
C LEU A 7 -18.61 24.02 6.40
N THR A 8 -17.62 24.87 6.07
CA THR A 8 -16.20 24.51 6.12
C THR A 8 -15.79 24.05 7.52
N ARG A 9 -16.17 24.78 8.57
CA ARG A 9 -15.79 24.45 9.95
C ARG A 9 -16.41 23.12 10.41
N GLU A 10 -17.68 22.90 10.13
CA GLU A 10 -18.35 21.65 10.51
C GLU A 10 -17.79 20.46 9.74
N THR A 11 -17.58 20.59 8.43
CA THR A 11 -16.99 19.53 7.62
C THR A 11 -15.56 19.22 8.03
N VAL A 12 -14.71 20.22 8.33
CA VAL A 12 -13.33 19.98 8.81
C VAL A 12 -13.32 19.23 10.15
N LYS A 13 -14.19 19.59 11.10
CA LYS A 13 -14.30 18.85 12.38
C LYS A 13 -14.64 17.38 12.13
N SER A 14 -15.63 17.11 11.28
CA SER A 14 -16.02 15.74 10.97
C SER A 14 -14.95 15.00 10.17
N GLN A 15 -14.29 15.67 9.23
CA GLN A 15 -13.18 15.10 8.46
C GLN A 15 -12.03 14.70 9.39
N LEU A 16 -11.63 15.55 10.33
CA LEU A 16 -10.57 15.24 11.29
C LEU A 16 -10.94 14.06 12.19
N ALA A 17 -12.19 13.99 12.66
CA ALA A 17 -12.67 12.85 13.45
C ALA A 17 -12.61 11.53 12.64
N VAL A 18 -13.07 11.56 11.40
CA VAL A 18 -13.02 10.39 10.50
C VAL A 18 -11.57 10.02 10.17
N LEU A 19 -10.72 11.01 9.86
CA LEU A 19 -9.30 10.83 9.58
C LEU A 19 -8.60 10.15 10.77
N PHE A 20 -8.87 10.60 11.99
CA PHE A 20 -8.31 10.01 13.21
C PHE A 20 -8.70 8.54 13.36
N VAL A 21 -9.98 8.20 13.19
CA VAL A 21 -10.46 6.81 13.24
C VAL A 21 -9.83 5.96 12.14
N LEU A 22 -9.73 6.48 10.91
CA LEU A 22 -9.09 5.78 9.80
C LEU A 22 -7.61 5.51 10.09
N PHE A 23 -6.85 6.51 10.54
CA PHE A 23 -5.45 6.33 10.93
C PHE A 23 -5.30 5.27 12.00
N LEU A 24 -6.13 5.29 13.05
CA LEU A 24 -6.09 4.29 14.11
C LEU A 24 -6.22 2.86 13.55
N VAL A 25 -7.19 2.64 12.65
CA VAL A 25 -7.44 1.32 12.05
C VAL A 25 -6.26 0.84 11.21
N PHE A 26 -5.72 1.68 10.31
CA PHE A 26 -4.62 1.24 9.45
C PHE A 26 -3.27 1.20 10.16
N ILE A 27 -3.02 2.07 11.15
CA ILE A 27 -1.83 1.97 12.00
C ILE A 27 -1.86 0.64 12.72
N SER A 28 -3.01 0.24 13.30
CA SER A 28 -3.17 -1.08 13.91
C SER A 28 -2.92 -2.22 12.92
N GLN A 29 -3.53 -2.18 11.74
CA GLN A 29 -3.32 -3.19 10.70
C GLN A 29 -1.84 -3.29 10.26
N LYS A 30 -1.17 -2.16 10.06
CA LYS A 30 0.23 -2.11 9.63
C LYS A 30 1.16 -2.53 10.75
N PHE A 31 0.86 -2.17 12.00
CA PHE A 31 1.59 -2.62 13.18
C PHE A 31 1.56 -4.14 13.28
N ILE A 32 0.39 -4.77 13.12
CA ILE A 32 0.26 -6.24 13.10
C ILE A 32 1.14 -6.84 11.99
N ARG A 33 1.14 -6.25 10.79
CA ARG A 33 1.95 -6.74 9.66
C ARG A 33 3.46 -6.61 9.92
N ILE A 34 3.92 -5.49 10.47
CA ILE A 34 5.33 -5.27 10.78
C ILE A 34 5.77 -6.19 11.94
N LEU A 35 4.92 -6.38 12.95
CA LEU A 35 5.19 -7.29 14.06
C LEU A 35 5.29 -8.76 13.62
N ALA A 36 4.44 -9.17 12.67
CA ALA A 36 4.57 -10.49 12.03
C ALA A 36 5.92 -10.65 11.34
N GLN A 37 6.33 -9.65 10.55
CA GLN A 37 7.63 -9.63 9.88
C GLN A 37 8.83 -9.66 10.86
N ALA A 38 8.69 -9.00 12.01
CA ALA A 38 9.71 -9.04 13.06
C ALA A 38 9.77 -10.42 13.74
N THR A 39 8.63 -11.07 13.96
CA THR A 39 8.56 -12.45 14.49
C THR A 39 9.22 -13.45 13.54
N ASP A 40 9.08 -13.24 12.24
CA ASP A 40 9.74 -14.06 11.20
C ASP A 40 11.25 -13.78 11.09
N GLY A 41 11.81 -12.88 11.90
CA GLY A 41 13.23 -12.49 11.88
C GLY A 41 13.59 -11.50 10.77
N SER A 42 12.66 -11.12 9.88
CA SER A 42 12.99 -10.28 8.72
C SER A 42 13.26 -8.81 9.03
N ILE A 43 12.83 -8.31 10.21
CA ILE A 43 12.97 -6.91 10.62
C ILE A 43 13.36 -6.82 12.11
N PRO A 44 14.45 -6.10 12.45
CA PRO A 44 14.83 -5.76 13.82
C PRO A 44 13.70 -5.04 14.61
N SER A 45 13.51 -5.42 15.88
CA SER A 45 12.40 -4.91 16.72
C SER A 45 12.51 -3.42 17.07
N ASP A 46 13.73 -2.87 17.09
CA ASP A 46 14.03 -1.46 17.29
C ASP A 46 13.59 -0.58 16.10
N LEU A 47 13.49 -1.16 14.90
CA LEU A 47 13.07 -0.45 13.69
C LEU A 47 11.54 -0.34 13.54
N ILE A 48 10.76 -1.07 14.33
CA ILE A 48 9.29 -1.14 14.19
C ILE A 48 8.65 0.26 14.28
N VAL A 49 9.01 1.05 15.29
CA VAL A 49 8.43 2.38 15.51
C VAL A 49 8.80 3.34 14.37
N THR A 50 10.05 3.28 13.92
CA THR A 50 10.55 4.11 12.80
C THR A 50 9.84 3.76 11.49
N LEU A 51 9.70 2.47 11.18
CA LEU A 51 9.00 1.99 9.98
C LEU A 51 7.50 2.31 10.02
N MET A 52 6.88 2.27 11.20
CA MET A 52 5.51 2.73 11.39
C MET A 52 5.36 4.22 11.08
N GLY A 53 6.22 5.06 11.65
CA GLY A 53 6.18 6.50 11.42
C GLY A 53 6.35 6.86 9.93
N LEU A 54 7.31 6.20 9.26
CA LEU A 54 7.53 6.35 7.83
C LEU A 54 6.40 5.79 6.96
N SER A 55 5.54 4.90 7.50
CA SER A 55 4.39 4.38 6.77
C SER A 55 3.19 5.35 6.77
N ILE A 56 3.17 6.37 7.66
CA ILE A 56 2.06 7.32 7.78
C ILE A 56 1.83 8.12 6.47
N PRO A 57 2.87 8.70 5.83
CA PRO A 57 2.70 9.38 4.54
C PRO A 57 2.08 8.50 3.44
N ALA A 58 2.49 7.23 3.37
CA ALA A 58 1.94 6.28 2.39
C ALA A 58 0.44 6.00 2.64
N MET A 59 0.04 5.84 3.91
CA MET A 59 -1.39 5.68 4.26
C MET A 59 -2.19 6.95 3.98
N ALA A 60 -1.61 8.12 4.24
CA ALA A 60 -2.26 9.41 4.05
C ALA A 60 -2.71 9.64 2.58
N LEU A 61 -2.04 9.01 1.60
CA LEU A 61 -2.42 9.04 0.19
C LEU A 61 -3.86 8.56 -0.05
N LEU A 62 -4.28 7.51 0.64
CA LEU A 62 -5.62 6.94 0.51
C LEU A 62 -6.60 7.52 1.54
N MET A 63 -6.10 7.91 2.70
CA MET A 63 -6.94 8.39 3.81
C MET A 63 -7.42 9.82 3.64
N LEU A 64 -6.61 10.71 3.05
CA LEU A 64 -7.00 12.10 2.87
C LEU A 64 -8.25 12.24 1.95
N PRO A 65 -8.31 11.60 0.76
CA PRO A 65 -9.51 11.60 -0.06
C PRO A 65 -10.71 10.96 0.65
N LEU A 66 -10.50 9.81 1.31
CA LEU A 66 -11.58 9.09 2.01
C LEU A 66 -12.17 9.89 3.17
N SER A 67 -11.31 10.50 3.98
CA SER A 67 -11.74 11.29 5.15
C SER A 67 -12.55 12.51 4.75
N LEU A 68 -12.16 13.20 3.66
CA LEU A 68 -12.93 14.33 3.13
C LEU A 68 -14.26 13.84 2.55
N TYR A 69 -14.25 12.76 1.79
CA TYR A 69 -15.44 12.18 1.17
C TYR A 69 -16.49 11.79 2.23
N ILE A 70 -16.10 10.99 3.22
CA ILE A 70 -16.98 10.60 4.33
C ILE A 70 -17.32 11.81 5.21
N GLY A 71 -16.37 12.71 5.46
CA GLY A 71 -16.60 13.92 6.26
C GLY A 71 -17.69 14.82 5.67
N ILE A 72 -17.67 15.05 4.35
CA ILE A 72 -18.74 15.79 3.64
C ILE A 72 -20.04 15.00 3.70
N LEU A 73 -20.01 13.69 3.43
CA LEU A 73 -21.21 12.86 3.44
C LEU A 73 -21.95 12.92 4.79
N LEU A 74 -21.21 12.78 5.90
CA LEU A 74 -21.77 12.79 7.24
C LEU A 74 -22.24 14.19 7.67
N THR A 75 -21.47 15.24 7.35
CA THR A 75 -21.87 16.61 7.71
C THR A 75 -23.04 17.10 6.90
N PHE A 76 -23.01 16.95 5.57
CA PHE A 76 -24.14 17.36 4.75
C PHE A 76 -25.35 16.47 5.03
N GLY A 77 -25.15 15.16 5.23
CA GLY A 77 -26.22 14.26 5.66
C GLY A 77 -26.89 14.69 6.97
N ARG A 78 -26.11 15.15 7.96
CA ARG A 78 -26.64 15.73 9.21
C ARG A 78 -27.43 17.01 8.94
N LEU A 79 -26.85 17.95 8.18
CA LEU A 79 -27.48 19.23 7.86
C LEU A 79 -28.76 19.07 7.00
N TYR A 80 -28.87 18.01 6.20
CA TYR A 80 -30.11 17.63 5.51
C TYR A 80 -31.14 17.05 6.49
N ALA A 81 -30.72 16.18 7.41
CA ALA A 81 -31.61 15.58 8.41
C ALA A 81 -32.18 16.63 9.38
N GLU A 82 -31.36 17.60 9.79
CA GLU A 82 -31.74 18.74 10.62
C GLU A 82 -32.45 19.86 9.82
N SER A 83 -32.70 19.64 8.53
CA SER A 83 -33.37 20.57 7.62
C SER A 83 -32.68 21.92 7.41
N GLU A 84 -31.43 22.10 7.84
CA GLU A 84 -30.65 23.33 7.61
C GLU A 84 -30.42 23.58 6.12
N ILE A 85 -29.98 22.58 5.36
CA ILE A 85 -29.79 22.72 3.90
C ILE A 85 -31.13 22.95 3.20
N THR A 86 -32.22 22.36 3.69
CA THR A 86 -33.56 22.59 3.15
C THR A 86 -33.96 24.06 3.28
N VAL A 87 -33.74 24.69 4.44
CA VAL A 87 -34.00 26.13 4.65
C VAL A 87 -33.06 27.00 3.80
N MET A 88 -31.79 26.62 3.68
CA MET A 88 -30.85 27.33 2.78
C MET A 88 -31.34 27.29 1.33
N SER A 89 -31.85 26.14 0.87
CA SER A 89 -32.38 26.00 -0.48
C SER A 89 -33.65 26.83 -0.71
N ALA A 90 -34.51 26.97 0.31
CA ALA A 90 -35.71 27.80 0.27
C ALA A 90 -35.41 29.31 0.21
N THR A 91 -34.28 29.74 0.77
CA THR A 91 -33.82 31.14 0.75
C THR A 91 -32.98 31.50 -0.48
N GLY A 92 -32.91 30.60 -1.47
CA GLY A 92 -32.23 30.84 -2.75
C GLY A 92 -30.79 30.33 -2.84
N MET A 93 -30.25 29.69 -1.79
CA MET A 93 -28.94 29.04 -1.85
C MET A 93 -29.08 27.62 -2.41
N GLY A 94 -28.98 27.48 -3.73
CA GLY A 94 -29.06 26.18 -4.41
C GLY A 94 -27.80 25.31 -4.26
N ASN A 95 -27.86 24.09 -4.79
CA ASN A 95 -26.78 23.09 -4.75
C ASN A 95 -25.41 23.59 -5.26
N LYS A 96 -25.40 24.58 -6.16
CA LYS A 96 -24.16 25.22 -6.65
C LYS A 96 -23.35 25.86 -5.53
N PHE A 97 -24.01 26.41 -4.50
CA PHE A 97 -23.36 27.00 -3.34
C PHE A 97 -22.68 25.92 -2.48
N LEU A 98 -23.39 24.81 -2.20
CA LEU A 98 -22.83 23.67 -1.47
C LEU A 98 -21.63 23.07 -2.22
N LEU A 99 -21.75 22.91 -3.54
CA LEU A 99 -20.67 22.40 -4.37
C LEU A 99 -19.43 23.29 -4.33
N ARG A 100 -19.59 24.62 -4.39
CA ARG A 100 -18.48 25.58 -4.27
C ARG A 100 -17.81 25.50 -2.89
N ALA A 101 -18.59 25.39 -1.81
CA ALA A 101 -18.04 25.24 -0.47
C ALA A 101 -17.26 23.92 -0.31
N ALA A 102 -17.79 22.82 -0.85
CA ALA A 102 -17.13 21.52 -0.85
C ALA A 102 -15.86 21.52 -1.71
N LEU A 103 -15.87 22.16 -2.88
CA LEU A 103 -14.69 22.31 -3.73
C LEU A 103 -13.59 23.17 -3.08
N ALA A 104 -13.96 24.18 -2.29
CA ALA A 104 -12.98 24.94 -1.50
C ALA A 104 -12.27 24.05 -0.46
N LEU A 105 -13.00 23.13 0.19
CA LEU A 105 -12.41 22.11 1.08
C LEU A 105 -11.55 21.10 0.31
N ALA A 106 -12.00 20.71 -0.88
CA ALA A 106 -11.25 19.83 -1.78
C ALA A 106 -9.92 20.46 -2.19
N LEU A 107 -9.87 21.78 -2.40
CA LEU A 107 -8.65 22.51 -2.70
C LEU A 107 -7.67 22.47 -1.51
N ILE A 108 -8.17 22.68 -0.28
CA ILE A 108 -7.34 22.65 0.94
C ILE A 108 -6.76 21.24 1.16
N THR A 109 -7.63 20.22 1.19
CA THR A 109 -7.20 18.84 1.39
C THR A 109 -6.36 18.33 0.22
N GLY A 110 -6.71 18.74 -1.01
CA GLY A 110 -5.99 18.42 -2.23
C GLY A 110 -4.59 19.02 -2.26
N SER A 111 -4.40 20.22 -1.73
CA SER A 111 -3.06 20.82 -1.60
C SER A 111 -2.18 20.02 -0.64
N ILE A 112 -2.73 19.60 0.51
CA ILE A 112 -2.03 18.74 1.48
C ILE A 112 -1.71 17.37 0.87
N ALA A 113 -2.68 16.75 0.19
CA ALA A 113 -2.50 15.47 -0.47
C ALA A 113 -1.48 15.53 -1.62
N THR A 114 -1.46 16.63 -2.38
CA THR A 114 -0.46 16.89 -3.43
C THR A 114 0.94 16.98 -2.83
N ALA A 115 1.10 17.76 -1.75
CA ALA A 115 2.39 17.86 -1.08
C ALA A 115 2.86 16.50 -0.54
N ASN A 116 1.92 15.72 0.03
CA ASN A 116 2.21 14.39 0.50
C ASN A 116 2.58 13.42 -0.63
N ALA A 117 1.84 13.41 -1.74
CA ALA A 117 2.04 12.49 -2.86
C ALA A 117 3.32 12.77 -3.66
N LEU A 118 3.70 14.03 -3.82
CA LEU A 118 4.84 14.41 -4.65
C LEU A 118 6.17 14.41 -3.89
N TRP A 119 6.18 14.73 -2.60
CA TRP A 119 7.42 14.89 -1.81
C TRP A 119 7.50 13.94 -0.61
N VAL A 120 6.50 13.96 0.28
CA VAL A 120 6.63 13.28 1.59
C VAL A 120 6.56 11.76 1.44
N ALA A 121 5.63 11.24 0.65
CA ALA A 121 5.45 9.80 0.47
C ALA A 121 6.63 9.15 -0.26
N PRO A 122 7.16 9.70 -1.37
CA PRO A 122 8.36 9.14 -2.01
C PRO A 122 9.58 9.17 -1.08
N TRP A 123 9.79 10.26 -0.35
CA TRP A 123 10.88 10.36 0.63
C TRP A 123 10.75 9.30 1.74
N ALA A 124 9.54 9.10 2.26
CA ALA A 124 9.29 8.13 3.31
C ALA A 124 9.50 6.69 2.81
N GLN A 125 9.03 6.39 1.59
CA GLN A 125 9.23 5.08 0.96
C GLN A 125 10.71 4.81 0.68
N TYR A 126 11.45 5.79 0.15
CA TYR A 126 12.89 5.70 -0.04
C TYR A 126 13.62 5.38 1.27
N LYS A 127 13.20 6.03 2.38
CA LYS A 127 13.81 5.76 3.69
C LYS A 127 13.47 4.37 4.24
N ILE A 128 12.22 3.90 4.04
CA ILE A 128 11.81 2.54 4.40
C ILE A 128 12.66 1.52 3.64
N GLU A 129 12.84 1.73 2.34
CA GLU A 129 13.62 0.86 1.49
C GLU A 129 15.07 0.82 1.94
N GLN A 130 15.72 1.97 2.13
CA GLN A 130 17.09 2.06 2.63
C GLN A 130 17.27 1.34 3.97
N ILE A 131 16.35 1.54 4.92
CA ILE A 131 16.40 0.87 6.23
C ILE A 131 16.21 -0.64 6.09
N THR A 132 15.28 -1.06 5.23
CA THR A 132 14.99 -2.48 4.99
C THR A 132 16.15 -3.18 4.29
N GLU A 133 16.80 -2.51 3.34
CA GLU A 133 18.00 -3.03 2.69
C GLU A 133 19.17 -3.14 3.66
N GLN A 134 19.42 -2.13 4.49
CA GLN A 134 20.45 -2.18 5.53
C GLN A 134 20.17 -3.29 6.55
N ALA A 135 18.92 -3.44 7.00
CA ALA A 135 18.53 -4.50 7.93
C ALA A 135 18.70 -5.92 7.33
N LYS A 136 18.57 -6.06 6.01
CA LYS A 136 18.82 -7.32 5.30
C LYS A 136 20.30 -7.56 4.99
N ALA A 137 21.07 -6.49 4.81
CA ALA A 137 22.48 -6.52 4.45
C ALA A 137 23.41 -6.69 5.66
N ASP A 138 22.93 -6.48 6.89
CA ASP A 138 23.70 -6.80 8.08
C ASP A 138 23.77 -8.33 8.27
N PRO A 139 24.90 -8.99 7.93
CA PRO A 139 24.99 -10.45 7.84
C PRO A 139 24.81 -11.15 9.19
N GLY A 140 24.95 -10.39 10.30
CA GLY A 140 24.93 -10.94 11.64
C GLY A 140 23.53 -11.14 12.21
N LEU A 141 22.52 -10.35 11.83
CA LEU A 141 21.46 -10.14 12.81
C LEU A 141 20.18 -10.96 12.67
N ASN A 142 19.79 -11.48 11.48
CA ASN A 142 18.35 -11.77 11.36
C ASN A 142 17.88 -12.81 10.32
N MET A 143 18.74 -13.41 9.50
CA MET A 143 18.28 -14.47 8.58
C MET A 143 18.17 -15.86 9.21
N LEU A 144 18.64 -16.07 10.44
CA LEU A 144 18.59 -17.37 11.11
C LEU A 144 18.10 -17.16 12.54
N VAL A 145 16.88 -17.61 12.82
CA VAL A 145 16.31 -17.64 14.16
C VAL A 145 16.72 -18.93 14.85
N LYS A 146 17.33 -18.82 16.03
CA LYS A 146 17.73 -19.98 16.85
C LYS A 146 16.55 -20.94 17.06
N GLY A 147 16.81 -22.24 16.95
CA GLY A 147 15.84 -23.29 17.25
C GLY A 147 14.67 -23.42 16.27
N THR A 148 14.70 -22.74 15.12
CA THR A 148 13.66 -22.84 14.09
C THR A 148 14.24 -23.32 12.77
N PHE A 149 13.51 -24.17 12.05
CA PHE A 149 13.87 -24.56 10.68
C PHE A 149 13.49 -23.47 9.70
N GLN A 150 14.47 -22.93 8.97
CA GLN A 150 14.26 -21.87 7.99
C GLN A 150 14.58 -22.34 6.58
N MET A 151 13.75 -21.98 5.60
CA MET A 151 14.07 -22.23 4.20
C MET A 151 15.06 -21.19 3.67
N THR A 152 16.06 -21.64 2.93
CA THR A 152 16.98 -20.78 2.18
C THR A 152 16.23 -19.90 1.17
N PRO A 153 16.71 -18.69 0.85
CA PRO A 153 16.06 -17.79 -0.12
C PRO A 153 15.83 -18.40 -1.50
N ASN A 154 16.68 -19.36 -1.90
CA ASN A 154 16.57 -20.08 -3.16
C ASN A 154 15.54 -21.23 -3.13
N GLY A 155 14.95 -21.53 -1.96
CA GLY A 155 13.96 -22.60 -1.79
C GLY A 155 14.52 -24.01 -1.99
N SER A 156 15.85 -24.16 -2.10
CA SER A 156 16.52 -25.43 -2.41
C SER A 156 16.90 -26.23 -1.15
N GLY A 157 16.95 -25.58 0.02
CA GLY A 157 17.26 -26.25 1.28
C GLY A 157 16.72 -25.55 2.52
N VAL A 158 16.80 -26.27 3.65
CA VAL A 158 16.40 -25.86 4.99
C VAL A 158 17.66 -25.75 5.85
N VAL A 159 17.78 -24.69 6.64
CA VAL A 159 18.85 -24.47 7.61
C VAL A 159 18.23 -24.44 9.02
N PHE A 160 18.90 -25.10 9.96
CA PHE A 160 18.58 -25.07 11.37
C PHE A 160 19.86 -24.78 12.15
N VAL A 161 19.75 -23.87 13.11
CA VAL A 161 20.86 -23.50 13.99
C VAL A 161 20.39 -23.62 15.43
N ASN A 162 21.14 -24.36 16.24
CA ASN A 162 20.79 -24.55 17.64
C ASN A 162 21.06 -23.30 18.48
N ASP A 163 22.27 -22.73 18.35
CA ASP A 163 22.67 -21.55 19.10
C ASP A 163 23.46 -20.56 18.24
N ILE A 164 23.32 -19.28 18.56
CA ILE A 164 23.83 -18.15 17.78
C ILE A 164 24.55 -17.21 18.74
N THR A 165 25.84 -17.01 18.54
CA THR A 165 26.73 -16.22 19.41
C THR A 165 27.38 -15.08 18.61
N ASP A 166 27.93 -14.07 19.31
CA ASP A 166 28.59 -12.90 18.72
C ASP A 166 27.72 -12.12 17.73
N LYS A 167 26.56 -11.63 18.20
CA LYS A 167 25.59 -10.85 17.41
C LYS A 167 25.21 -11.52 16.07
N GLY A 168 25.24 -12.85 16.07
CA GLY A 168 24.86 -13.76 14.99
C GLY A 168 25.86 -13.99 13.86
N SER A 169 27.12 -13.63 14.09
CA SER A 169 28.22 -14.05 13.20
C SER A 169 28.64 -15.52 13.41
N LYS A 170 28.50 -16.08 14.61
CA LYS A 170 28.90 -17.46 14.92
C LYS A 170 27.70 -18.35 15.22
N LEU A 171 27.57 -19.42 14.45
CA LEU A 171 26.52 -20.42 14.54
C LEU A 171 27.08 -21.69 15.18
N HIS A 172 26.33 -22.31 16.08
CA HIS A 172 26.69 -23.56 16.74
C HIS A 172 25.68 -24.66 16.42
N ASN A 173 26.20 -25.85 16.13
CA ASN A 173 25.42 -27.03 15.73
C ASN A 173 24.47 -26.70 14.58
N VAL A 174 25.05 -26.51 13.40
CA VAL A 174 24.33 -26.14 12.18
C VAL A 174 23.91 -27.40 11.46
N PHE A 175 22.63 -27.46 11.09
CA PHE A 175 22.05 -28.51 10.28
C PHE A 175 21.54 -27.88 8.98
N VAL A 176 21.95 -28.43 7.84
CA VAL A 176 21.53 -27.97 6.51
C VAL A 176 20.99 -29.16 5.73
N ALA A 177 19.77 -29.07 5.21
CA ALA A 177 19.16 -30.11 4.39
C ALA A 177 18.77 -29.54 3.02
N GLN A 178 19.38 -30.04 1.96
CA GLN A 178 19.00 -29.75 0.58
C GLN A 178 18.12 -30.89 0.07
N LEU A 179 16.81 -30.62 -0.01
CA LEU A 179 15.80 -31.65 -0.28
C LEU A 179 15.54 -31.86 -1.78
N ARG A 180 15.93 -30.91 -2.64
CA ARG A 180 15.81 -31.04 -4.09
C ARG A 180 17.17 -31.35 -4.70
N ALA A 181 17.19 -32.34 -5.60
CA ALA A 181 18.30 -32.49 -6.51
C ALA A 181 18.38 -31.25 -7.41
N GLN A 182 19.56 -30.63 -7.47
CA GLN A 182 19.83 -29.47 -8.31
C GLN A 182 20.87 -29.89 -9.34
N ASP A 183 20.45 -29.95 -10.60
CA ASP A 183 21.22 -30.50 -11.72
C ASP A 183 21.75 -31.92 -11.45
N THR A 184 23.04 -32.05 -11.14
CA THR A 184 23.76 -33.31 -10.88
C THR A 184 23.93 -33.64 -9.41
N LEU A 185 23.53 -32.76 -8.49
CA LEU A 185 23.68 -32.96 -7.05
C LEU A 185 22.49 -33.72 -6.47
N GLN A 186 22.77 -34.83 -5.80
CA GLN A 186 21.77 -35.58 -5.04
C GLN A 186 21.30 -34.80 -3.81
N PRO A 187 20.12 -35.10 -3.25
CA PRO A 187 19.71 -34.57 -1.97
C PRO A 187 20.80 -34.79 -0.93
N SER A 188 21.07 -33.78 -0.11
CA SER A 188 22.15 -33.84 0.86
C SER A 188 21.79 -33.22 2.20
N VAL A 189 22.32 -33.81 3.27
CA VAL A 189 22.16 -33.34 4.64
C VAL A 189 23.53 -33.12 5.24
N MET A 190 23.74 -31.97 5.84
CA MET A 190 25.02 -31.57 6.43
C MET A 190 24.81 -31.23 7.90
N VAL A 191 25.72 -31.71 8.73
CA VAL A 191 25.75 -31.39 10.16
C VAL A 191 27.15 -30.88 10.48
N ALA A 192 27.25 -29.71 11.09
CA ALA A 192 28.52 -29.09 11.45
C ALA A 192 28.49 -28.52 12.86
N LYS A 193 29.63 -28.58 13.56
CA LYS A 193 29.72 -28.06 14.95
C LYS A 193 29.70 -26.55 15.00
N ARG A 194 30.34 -25.88 14.05
CA ARG A 194 30.40 -24.41 13.95
C ARG A 194 30.06 -23.98 12.54
N GLY A 195 29.52 -22.78 12.40
CA GLY A 195 29.39 -22.12 11.11
C GLY A 195 29.43 -20.61 11.24
N PHE A 196 29.73 -19.93 10.14
CA PHE A 196 29.67 -18.48 10.03
C PHE A 196 29.10 -18.11 8.66
N VAL A 197 28.37 -17.01 8.61
CA VAL A 197 27.80 -16.49 7.36
C VAL A 197 28.72 -15.39 6.87
N THR A 198 29.28 -15.58 5.68
CA THR A 198 30.16 -14.61 5.02
C THR A 198 29.47 -14.09 3.77
N GLU A 199 29.43 -12.76 3.60
CA GLU A 199 29.01 -12.15 2.34
C GLU A 199 30.24 -11.83 1.49
N GLN A 200 30.27 -12.37 0.27
CA GLN A 200 31.32 -12.09 -0.69
C GLN A 200 31.09 -10.72 -1.35
N ALA A 201 32.14 -10.04 -1.83
CA ALA A 201 32.04 -8.73 -2.49
C ALA A 201 31.06 -8.66 -3.68
N ASP A 202 30.69 -9.82 -4.23
CA ASP A 202 29.71 -10.02 -5.32
C ASP A 202 28.26 -10.19 -4.82
N GLY A 203 28.00 -10.01 -3.51
CA GLY A 203 26.67 -10.17 -2.89
C GLY A 203 26.21 -11.63 -2.74
N ARG A 204 27.10 -12.60 -2.93
CA ARG A 204 26.82 -14.02 -2.64
C ARG A 204 26.95 -14.26 -1.14
N GLN A 205 25.93 -14.89 -0.54
CA GLN A 205 25.94 -15.29 0.85
C GLN A 205 26.42 -16.73 0.96
N MET A 206 27.58 -16.91 1.58
CA MET A 206 28.20 -18.21 1.81
C MET A 206 28.04 -18.58 3.28
N LEU A 207 27.65 -19.84 3.52
CA LEU A 207 27.63 -20.45 4.83
C LEU A 207 28.89 -21.31 4.95
N ASP A 208 29.84 -20.82 5.73
CA ASP A 208 31.09 -21.49 6.00
C ASP A 208 30.88 -22.39 7.23
N LEU A 209 30.94 -23.70 7.02
CA LEU A 209 30.72 -24.73 8.03
C LEU A 209 32.07 -25.33 8.42
N GLN A 210 32.27 -25.52 9.73
CA GLN A 210 33.49 -26.13 10.26
C GLN A 210 33.19 -27.39 11.05
N GLN A 211 34.07 -28.38 10.86
CA GLN A 211 34.05 -29.67 11.54
C GLN A 211 32.69 -30.35 11.42
N GLY A 212 32.40 -30.83 10.21
CA GLY A 212 31.11 -31.41 9.88
C GLY A 212 31.17 -32.64 8.99
N THR A 213 30.00 -33.22 8.80
CA THR A 213 29.79 -34.38 7.94
C THR A 213 28.65 -34.07 6.98
N ARG A 214 28.88 -34.32 5.70
CA ARG A 214 27.89 -34.23 4.62
C ARG A 214 27.49 -35.64 4.20
N TYR A 215 26.19 -35.90 4.24
CA TYR A 215 25.54 -37.11 3.78
C TYR A 215 24.82 -36.79 2.48
N GLU A 216 25.26 -37.39 1.38
CA GLU A 216 24.61 -37.30 0.07
C GLU A 216 23.91 -38.62 -0.22
N GLY A 217 22.62 -38.58 -0.55
CA GLY A 217 21.85 -39.79 -0.84
C GLY A 217 20.34 -39.59 -0.68
N VAL A 218 19.58 -40.59 -1.12
CA VAL A 218 18.13 -40.60 -0.99
C VAL A 218 17.75 -41.55 0.17
N PRO A 219 16.82 -41.17 1.08
CA PRO A 219 16.40 -42.01 2.20
C PRO A 219 16.00 -43.45 1.86
N THR A 220 15.55 -43.69 0.61
CA THR A 220 15.08 -45.00 0.13
C THR A 220 16.18 -45.88 -0.48
N GLN A 221 17.40 -45.36 -0.65
CA GLN A 221 18.52 -46.09 -1.25
C GLN A 221 19.68 -46.21 -0.27
N LEU A 222 20.53 -47.23 -0.44
CA LEU A 222 21.67 -47.52 0.44
C LEU A 222 22.99 -46.86 -0.03
N ASN A 223 22.98 -46.26 -1.21
CA ASN A 223 24.13 -45.57 -1.81
C ASN A 223 24.32 -44.16 -1.21
N TYR A 224 24.92 -44.10 -0.03
CA TYR A 224 25.30 -42.83 0.60
C TYR A 224 26.75 -42.44 0.32
N GLY A 225 26.95 -41.20 -0.11
CA GLY A 225 28.25 -40.52 -0.06
C GLY A 225 28.41 -39.84 1.30
N ILE A 226 29.39 -40.25 2.10
CA ILE A 226 29.70 -39.63 3.39
C ILE A 226 31.02 -38.88 3.26
N THR A 227 30.95 -37.55 3.36
CA THR A 227 32.13 -36.67 3.31
C THR A 227 32.35 -36.03 4.66
N HIS A 228 33.52 -36.28 5.26
CA HIS A 228 33.99 -35.57 6.45
C HIS A 228 34.79 -34.35 6.00
N PHE A 229 34.47 -33.18 6.53
CA PHE A 229 35.13 -31.93 6.16
C PHE A 229 35.52 -31.14 7.40
N ASP A 230 36.72 -30.54 7.35
CA ASP A 230 37.16 -29.59 8.35
C ASP A 230 36.59 -28.20 8.08
N ASP A 231 36.60 -27.75 6.82
CA ASP A 231 35.96 -26.53 6.35
C ASP A 231 35.15 -26.82 5.08
N TYR A 232 33.93 -26.31 5.02
CA TYR A 232 33.03 -26.47 3.87
C TYR A 232 32.23 -25.21 3.64
N GLN A 233 32.28 -24.68 2.42
CA GLN A 233 31.53 -23.49 2.06
C GLN A 233 30.30 -23.88 1.23
N ALA A 234 29.11 -23.60 1.77
CA ALA A 234 27.85 -23.81 1.08
C ALA A 234 27.29 -22.47 0.58
N LEU A 235 26.89 -22.40 -0.69
CA LEU A 235 26.12 -21.25 -1.17
C LEU A 235 24.67 -21.39 -0.69
N ILE A 236 24.26 -20.58 0.28
CA ILE A 236 22.88 -20.56 0.81
C ILE A 236 21.96 -19.64 0.01
N GLY A 237 22.54 -18.68 -0.69
CA GLY A 237 21.82 -17.74 -1.50
C GLY A 237 22.77 -16.88 -2.33
N GLN A 238 22.30 -16.47 -3.50
CA GLN A 238 22.87 -15.34 -4.18
C GLN A 238 21.91 -14.18 -3.96
N ARG A 239 22.41 -13.02 -3.54
CA ARG A 239 21.65 -11.78 -3.71
C ARG A 239 21.46 -11.64 -5.22
N LYS A 240 20.35 -12.16 -5.75
CA LYS A 240 19.75 -11.50 -6.88
C LYS A 240 19.46 -10.12 -6.32
N VAL A 241 20.32 -9.16 -6.67
CA VAL A 241 19.91 -7.77 -6.79
C VAL A 241 18.82 -7.82 -7.85
N LYS A 242 17.62 -8.26 -7.45
CA LYS A 242 16.40 -7.75 -8.03
C LYS A 242 16.50 -6.28 -7.66
N GLN A 243 17.17 -5.49 -8.51
CA GLN A 243 16.84 -4.08 -8.64
C GLN A 243 15.31 -4.08 -8.67
N GLY A 244 14.72 -3.49 -7.64
CA GLY A 244 13.39 -3.84 -7.21
C GLY A 244 12.42 -3.68 -8.35
N ASP A 245 11.76 -4.78 -8.72
CA ASP A 245 10.49 -4.74 -9.47
C ASP A 245 9.38 -4.02 -8.65
N ARG A 246 9.72 -3.36 -7.53
CA ARG A 246 8.82 -2.66 -6.61
C ARG A 246 9.28 -1.25 -6.19
N ASP A 247 10.43 -0.74 -6.65
CA ASP A 247 11.00 0.54 -6.15
C ASP A 247 10.40 1.80 -6.81
N TRP A 248 9.36 1.63 -7.61
CA TRP A 248 8.70 2.76 -8.28
C TRP A 248 8.06 3.72 -7.27
N GLU A 249 7.56 3.21 -6.13
CA GLU A 249 6.95 4.03 -5.07
C GLU A 249 7.97 4.93 -4.34
N ALA A 250 9.25 4.53 -4.29
CA ALA A 250 10.32 5.28 -3.64
C ALA A 250 10.97 6.33 -4.56
N LYS A 251 10.89 6.15 -5.89
CA LYS A 251 11.44 7.11 -6.85
C LYS A 251 10.77 8.48 -6.75
N THR A 252 11.58 9.51 -6.91
CA THR A 252 11.09 10.89 -6.95
C THR A 252 10.26 11.12 -8.21
N THR A 253 9.33 12.07 -8.16
CA THR A 253 8.51 12.42 -9.32
C THR A 253 9.33 12.97 -10.49
N ALA A 254 10.47 13.61 -10.22
CA ALA A 254 11.37 14.09 -11.27
C ALA A 254 12.08 12.94 -12.00
N GLU A 255 12.46 11.87 -11.29
CA GLU A 255 13.05 10.68 -11.89
C GLU A 255 12.02 9.90 -12.71
N LEU A 256 10.80 9.74 -12.17
CA LEU A 256 9.69 9.08 -12.87
C LEU A 256 9.31 9.76 -14.18
N LEU A 257 9.43 11.10 -14.26
CA LEU A 257 9.12 11.84 -15.49
C LEU A 257 10.15 11.61 -16.61
N LYS A 258 11.40 11.31 -16.24
CA LYS A 258 12.50 11.08 -17.19
C LYS A 258 12.58 9.63 -17.67
N ASP A 259 12.03 8.71 -16.88
CA ASP A 259 12.08 7.27 -17.13
C ASP A 259 10.89 6.84 -18.01
N PRO A 260 11.11 6.40 -19.28
CA PRO A 260 10.03 6.03 -20.19
C PRO A 260 9.48 4.61 -19.95
N THR A 261 9.89 3.94 -18.87
CA THR A 261 9.39 2.58 -18.55
C THR A 261 7.90 2.59 -18.20
N LYS A 262 7.21 1.48 -18.53
CA LYS A 262 5.78 1.33 -18.28
C LYS A 262 5.42 1.50 -16.80
N ALA A 263 6.22 0.91 -15.90
CA ALA A 263 6.02 1.02 -14.47
C ALA A 263 6.22 2.45 -13.93
N ALA A 264 7.21 3.19 -14.45
CA ALA A 264 7.37 4.62 -14.12
C ALA A 264 6.15 5.44 -14.54
N THR A 265 5.64 5.21 -15.75
CA THR A 265 4.43 5.90 -16.23
C THR A 265 3.18 5.53 -15.42
N ALA A 266 3.04 4.26 -15.00
CA ALA A 266 1.94 3.80 -14.17
C ALA A 266 1.94 4.48 -12.80
N GLU A 267 3.11 4.56 -12.15
CA GLU A 267 3.25 5.19 -10.84
C GLU A 267 3.04 6.72 -10.90
N LEU A 268 3.53 7.38 -11.94
CA LEU A 268 3.27 8.81 -12.15
C LEU A 268 1.77 9.08 -12.31
N GLN A 269 1.09 8.28 -13.13
CA GLN A 269 -0.35 8.38 -13.32
C GLN A 269 -1.13 8.03 -12.06
N TRP A 270 -0.66 7.09 -11.26
CA TRP A 270 -1.24 6.76 -9.96
C TRP A 270 -1.21 7.97 -9.03
N ARG A 271 -0.03 8.60 -8.84
CA ARG A 271 0.12 9.79 -8.00
C ARG A 271 -0.75 10.94 -8.47
N LEU A 272 -0.79 11.19 -9.78
CA LEU A 272 -1.64 12.23 -10.36
C LEU A 272 -3.13 11.93 -10.17
N SER A 273 -3.53 10.67 -10.35
CA SER A 273 -4.92 10.23 -10.16
C SER A 273 -5.36 10.36 -8.70
N LEU A 274 -4.49 10.10 -7.73
CA LEU A 274 -4.77 10.34 -6.31
C LEU A 274 -4.99 11.83 -5.98
N ILE A 275 -4.34 12.73 -6.69
CA ILE A 275 -4.56 14.18 -6.54
C ILE A 275 -5.88 14.58 -7.19
N LEU A 276 -6.13 14.10 -8.42
CA LEU A 276 -7.35 14.38 -9.19
C LEU A 276 -8.60 13.74 -8.57
N CYS A 277 -8.47 12.64 -7.84
CA CYS A 277 -9.62 11.97 -7.25
C CYS A 277 -10.34 12.82 -6.20
N ILE A 278 -9.61 13.68 -5.49
CA ILE A 278 -10.16 14.49 -4.40
C ILE A 278 -11.30 15.40 -4.90
N PRO A 279 -11.08 16.31 -5.87
CA PRO A 279 -12.18 17.12 -6.39
C PRO A 279 -13.27 16.27 -7.07
N LEU A 280 -12.92 15.18 -7.75
CA LEU A 280 -13.90 14.30 -8.42
C LEU A 280 -14.85 13.64 -7.43
N LEU A 281 -14.32 13.00 -6.39
CA LEU A 281 -15.10 12.35 -5.35
C LEU A 281 -15.94 13.35 -4.56
N VAL A 282 -15.41 14.56 -4.34
CA VAL A 282 -16.19 15.65 -3.74
C VAL A 282 -17.37 16.05 -4.61
N MET A 283 -17.18 16.19 -5.92
CA MET A 283 -18.30 16.49 -6.83
C MET A 283 -19.35 15.36 -6.84
N ILE A 284 -18.94 14.10 -6.67
CA ILE A 284 -19.88 12.96 -6.59
C ILE A 284 -20.62 12.93 -5.25
N VAL A 285 -19.93 13.20 -4.14
CA VAL A 285 -20.51 13.03 -2.80
C VAL A 285 -21.52 14.11 -2.43
N VAL A 286 -21.36 15.33 -2.93
CA VAL A 286 -22.26 16.45 -2.65
C VAL A 286 -23.72 16.12 -2.99
N PRO A 287 -24.07 15.73 -4.23
CA PRO A 287 -25.45 15.32 -4.53
C PRO A 287 -25.86 14.00 -3.85
N LEU A 288 -24.92 13.08 -3.61
CA LEU A 288 -25.19 11.81 -2.94
C LEU A 288 -25.53 11.97 -1.46
N SER A 289 -25.05 13.05 -0.82
CA SER A 289 -25.31 13.38 0.58
C SER A 289 -26.73 13.83 0.86
N ALA A 290 -27.51 14.15 -0.18
CA ALA A 290 -28.92 14.49 -0.04
C ALA A 290 -29.71 13.29 0.50
N VAL A 291 -30.12 13.40 1.76
CA VAL A 291 -30.95 12.41 2.46
C VAL A 291 -32.29 13.02 2.83
N ASN A 292 -33.36 12.24 2.71
CA ASN A 292 -34.64 12.65 3.26
C ASN A 292 -34.55 12.61 4.80
N PRO A 293 -35.18 13.54 5.54
CA PRO A 293 -35.14 13.56 7.01
C PRO A 293 -35.54 12.23 7.68
N ARG A 294 -36.36 11.42 6.99
CA ARG A 294 -36.83 10.10 7.46
C ARG A 294 -35.83 8.94 7.27
N GLN A 295 -34.76 9.12 6.49
CA GLN A 295 -33.81 8.05 6.19
C GLN A 295 -32.64 7.98 7.19
N GLY A 296 -32.42 9.05 7.96
CA GLY A 296 -31.31 9.14 8.92
C GLY A 296 -29.97 9.47 8.27
N ARG A 297 -29.02 10.00 9.07
CA ARG A 297 -27.73 10.53 8.59
C ARG A 297 -26.81 9.52 7.91
N PHE A 298 -27.02 8.22 8.12
CA PHE A 298 -26.17 7.14 7.60
C PHE A 298 -26.76 6.41 6.38
N ALA A 299 -27.96 6.80 5.91
CA ALA A 299 -28.68 6.09 4.85
C ALA A 299 -27.89 5.90 3.55
N LYS A 300 -27.03 6.87 3.22
CA LYS A 300 -26.25 6.88 1.98
C LYS A 300 -24.80 6.45 2.19
N LEU A 301 -24.43 6.02 3.39
CA LEU A 301 -23.06 5.60 3.70
C LEU A 301 -22.65 4.37 2.88
N ALA A 302 -23.47 3.31 2.89
CA ALA A 302 -23.18 2.09 2.13
C ALA A 302 -22.97 2.33 0.61
N PRO A 303 -23.91 2.97 -0.13
CA PRO A 303 -23.69 3.23 -1.55
C PRO A 303 -22.52 4.19 -1.80
N ALA A 304 -22.28 5.17 -0.92
CA ALA A 304 -21.15 6.07 -1.05
C ALA A 304 -19.80 5.33 -0.90
N VAL A 305 -19.69 4.43 0.08
CA VAL A 305 -18.49 3.60 0.26
C VAL A 305 -18.29 2.64 -0.92
N LEU A 306 -19.36 2.06 -1.46
CA LEU A 306 -19.26 1.21 -2.65
C LEU A 306 -18.75 1.97 -3.88
N ILE A 307 -19.22 3.21 -4.12
CA ILE A 307 -18.71 4.05 -5.21
C ILE A 307 -17.22 4.37 -5.01
N TYR A 308 -16.83 4.71 -3.78
CA TYR A 308 -15.44 4.97 -3.44
C TYR A 308 -14.56 3.74 -3.70
N LEU A 309 -14.98 2.57 -3.19
CA LEU A 309 -14.28 1.30 -3.38
C LEU A 309 -14.18 0.93 -4.86
N ALA A 310 -15.27 1.06 -5.62
CA ALA A 310 -15.28 0.77 -7.05
C ALA A 310 -14.28 1.67 -7.81
N TYR A 311 -14.23 2.96 -7.48
CA TYR A 311 -13.27 3.89 -8.08
C TYR A 311 -11.82 3.51 -7.76
N PHE A 312 -11.50 3.24 -6.48
CA PHE A 312 -10.15 2.87 -6.08
C PHE A 312 -9.71 1.51 -6.63
N LEU A 313 -10.61 0.52 -6.65
CA LEU A 313 -10.35 -0.77 -7.27
C LEU A 313 -10.11 -0.64 -8.78
N ALA A 314 -10.88 0.20 -9.47
CA ALA A 314 -10.68 0.45 -10.90
C ALA A 314 -9.31 1.07 -11.18
N ILE A 315 -8.91 2.11 -10.44
CA ILE A 315 -7.58 2.74 -10.64
C ILE A 315 -6.46 1.79 -10.24
N SER A 316 -6.62 1.04 -9.15
CA SER A 316 -5.61 0.06 -8.72
C SER A 316 -5.45 -1.06 -9.75
N SER A 317 -6.55 -1.53 -10.34
CA SER A 317 -6.53 -2.52 -11.42
C SER A 317 -5.89 -1.94 -12.68
N ALA A 318 -6.19 -0.68 -13.02
CA ALA A 318 -5.54 0.00 -14.14
C ALA A 318 -4.03 0.17 -13.93
N LYS A 319 -3.57 0.47 -12.71
CA LYS A 319 -2.14 0.51 -12.37
C LYS A 319 -1.46 -0.81 -12.70
N SER A 320 -1.99 -1.92 -12.17
CA SER A 320 -1.48 -3.27 -12.44
C SER A 320 -1.51 -3.58 -13.94
N ALA A 321 -2.58 -3.24 -14.65
CA ALA A 321 -2.71 -3.51 -16.08
C ALA A 321 -1.73 -2.69 -16.96
N ILE A 322 -1.32 -1.50 -16.52
CA ILE A 322 -0.27 -0.71 -17.20
C ILE A 322 1.11 -1.31 -16.92
N GLU A 323 1.37 -1.73 -15.67
CA GLU A 323 2.60 -2.40 -15.27
C GLU A 323 2.82 -3.71 -16.05
N ASP A 324 1.78 -4.52 -16.17
CA ASP A 324 1.77 -5.76 -16.97
C ASP A 324 1.79 -5.51 -18.49
N GLY A 325 1.57 -4.26 -18.91
CA GLY A 325 1.62 -3.83 -20.31
C GLY A 325 0.38 -4.16 -21.13
N PHE A 326 -0.75 -4.55 -20.51
CA PHE A 326 -2.04 -4.73 -21.18
C PHE A 326 -2.61 -3.40 -21.69
N ILE A 327 -2.44 -2.32 -20.91
CA ILE A 327 -2.94 -1.00 -21.26
C ILE A 327 -1.75 -0.12 -21.70
N PRO A 328 -1.83 0.53 -22.87
CA PRO A 328 -0.81 1.51 -23.27
C PRO A 328 -0.73 2.67 -22.27
N GLY A 329 0.48 3.07 -21.92
CA GLY A 329 0.71 4.17 -20.97
C GLY A 329 0.04 5.50 -21.37
N TRP A 330 -0.23 5.74 -22.67
CA TRP A 330 -0.92 6.96 -23.11
C TRP A 330 -2.43 6.95 -22.81
N VAL A 331 -3.08 5.78 -22.83
CA VAL A 331 -4.49 5.63 -22.38
C VAL A 331 -4.52 5.66 -20.86
N GLY A 332 -3.67 4.84 -20.25
CA GLY A 332 -3.39 4.90 -18.82
C GLY A 332 -4.65 4.82 -17.94
N MET A 333 -4.63 5.61 -16.85
CA MET A 333 -5.73 5.71 -15.88
C MET A 333 -6.77 6.80 -16.24
N TRP A 334 -6.54 7.57 -17.31
CA TRP A 334 -7.36 8.72 -17.67
C TRP A 334 -8.84 8.39 -17.94
N PRO A 335 -9.20 7.27 -18.61
CA PRO A 335 -10.60 6.93 -18.84
C PRO A 335 -11.41 6.78 -17.55
N ILE A 336 -10.79 6.29 -16.48
CA ILE A 336 -11.45 6.10 -15.18
C ILE A 336 -11.74 7.47 -14.54
N ASN A 337 -10.76 8.38 -14.57
CA ASN A 337 -10.92 9.75 -14.06
C ASN A 337 -11.94 10.54 -14.88
N ILE A 338 -11.91 10.41 -16.21
CA ILE A 338 -12.88 11.03 -17.12
C ILE A 338 -14.28 10.44 -16.88
N GLY A 339 -14.40 9.12 -16.72
CA GLY A 339 -15.66 8.47 -16.38
C GLY A 339 -16.23 8.96 -15.06
N ALA A 340 -15.40 9.07 -14.02
CA ALA A 340 -15.78 9.65 -12.73
C ALA A 340 -16.23 11.11 -12.86
N LEU A 341 -15.54 11.91 -13.68
CA LEU A 341 -15.92 13.30 -13.97
C LEU A 341 -17.27 13.37 -14.68
N LEU A 342 -17.53 12.52 -15.67
CA LEU A 342 -18.81 12.47 -16.38
C LEU A 342 -19.94 12.08 -15.44
N ILE A 343 -19.73 11.09 -14.57
CA ILE A 343 -20.70 10.72 -13.52
C ILE A 343 -20.94 11.91 -12.58
N ALA A 344 -19.87 12.59 -12.14
CA ALA A 344 -19.98 13.74 -11.26
C ALA A 344 -20.80 14.88 -11.89
N ILE A 345 -20.54 15.22 -13.16
CA ILE A 345 -21.29 16.22 -13.91
C ILE A 345 -22.74 15.78 -14.11
N GLY A 346 -22.95 14.50 -14.45
CA GLY A 346 -24.28 13.90 -14.60
C GLY A 346 -25.13 14.03 -13.33
N LEU A 347 -24.58 13.63 -12.18
CA LEU A 347 -25.26 13.72 -10.88
C LEU A 347 -25.56 15.17 -10.49
N ASN A 348 -24.62 16.10 -10.68
CA ASN A 348 -24.83 17.51 -10.34
C ASN A 348 -25.81 18.21 -11.30
N SER A 349 -25.87 17.78 -12.57
CA SER A 349 -26.79 18.31 -13.57
C SER A 349 -28.21 17.71 -13.47
N TRP A 350 -28.39 16.60 -12.76
CA TRP A 350 -29.66 15.88 -12.63
C TRP A 350 -30.79 16.73 -12.04
N ASP A 351 -30.43 17.71 -11.21
CA ASP A 351 -31.33 18.69 -10.59
C ASP A 351 -31.46 20.01 -11.36
N SER A 352 -30.80 20.14 -12.51
CA SER A 352 -30.89 21.32 -13.34
C SER A 352 -32.25 21.42 -14.06
N LEU A 353 -32.68 22.66 -14.32
CA LEU A 353 -33.91 22.97 -15.07
C LEU A 353 -34.07 22.19 -16.40
N PRO A 354 -33.04 22.06 -17.27
CA PRO A 354 -33.21 21.31 -18.53
C PRO A 354 -33.50 19.83 -18.31
N VAL A 355 -32.84 19.17 -17.34
CA VAL A 355 -33.06 17.76 -17.04
C VAL A 355 -34.42 17.53 -16.39
N ARG A 356 -34.86 18.45 -15.51
CA ARG A 356 -36.22 18.40 -14.93
C ARG A 356 -37.30 18.55 -16.01
N ARG A 357 -37.14 19.49 -16.95
CA ARG A 357 -38.05 19.63 -18.10
C ARG A 357 -38.08 18.38 -18.99
N LEU A 358 -36.94 17.73 -19.21
CA LEU A 358 -36.85 16.49 -19.97
C LEU A 358 -37.62 15.35 -19.27
N LYS A 359 -37.44 15.19 -17.95
CA LYS A 359 -38.17 14.18 -17.15
C LYS A 359 -39.67 14.43 -17.12
N ASP A 360 -40.09 15.69 -16.95
CA ASP A 360 -41.50 16.05 -16.98
C ASP A 360 -42.12 15.78 -18.36
N LYS A 361 -41.37 16.02 -19.45
CA LYS A 361 -41.81 15.72 -20.81
C LYS A 361 -41.93 14.21 -21.07
N LEU A 362 -41.02 13.41 -20.51
CA LEU A 362 -41.09 11.93 -20.55
C LEU A 362 -42.25 11.39 -19.72
N ARG A 363 -42.47 11.94 -18.52
CA ARG A 363 -43.54 11.54 -17.60
C ARG A 363 -44.94 11.97 -18.05
N ARG A 364 -45.04 12.94 -18.97
CA ARG A 364 -46.29 13.33 -19.64
C ARG A 364 -46.58 12.54 -20.92
N ARG A 365 -45.62 11.74 -21.41
CA ARG A 365 -45.72 10.95 -22.65
C ARG A 365 -45.96 9.46 -22.42
N GLY A 366 -45.73 8.95 -21.22
CA GLY A 366 -46.21 7.65 -20.75
C GLY A 366 -47.35 7.87 -19.78
#